data_AF-A0A382IWX0-F1
#
_entry.id   AF-A0A382IWX0-F1
#
_cell.length_a   1.000
_cell.length_b   1.000
_cell.length_c   1.000
_cell.angle_alpha   90.00
_cell.angle_beta   90.00
_cell.angle_gamma   90.00
#
_symmetry.space_group_name_H-M   'P 1'
#
loop_
_entity.id
_entity.type
_entity.pdbx_description
1 polymer ?
#
loop_
_entity_poly.entity_id
_entity_poly.type
_entity_poly.pdbx_seq_one_letter_code
_entity_poly.pdbx_strand_id
1 'polypeptide(L)'
;MATVTTMNGQVRGEDLGVVDYHEHLAFDAPQWLLEADGDFQLNDPEKSAAELKTWIRAGGRTIIDMTAIDFGRNIAKVQRVGELVPEVHIVVITGYNKPYFCYPSVFETSEKDLVAACVKDITVGIDGTGVKAGIVKGGSGYNTMNEQDQMLLRVAAKVHLETGVPIITHTEGGTMGFEQVEYLESHGVKPERICLSHMDRNPDYWEHRRITQTGAYLGYDCPGKT
;
A
#
# COMPACT_ATOMS: atom_id res chain seq x y z
N MET A 1 13.02 -19.19 -7.03
CA MET A 1 12.93 -17.78 -7.46
C MET A 1 11.62 -17.23 -6.95
N ALA A 2 11.60 -16.00 -6.42
CA ALA A 2 10.39 -15.42 -5.83
C ALA A 2 9.42 -14.90 -6.92
N THR A 3 8.12 -15.00 -6.65
CA THR A 3 7.05 -14.48 -7.50
C THR A 3 6.26 -13.40 -6.79
N VAL A 4 5.72 -12.45 -7.54
CA VAL A 4 4.81 -11.40 -7.07
C VAL A 4 3.43 -11.63 -7.68
N THR A 5 2.40 -11.54 -6.85
CA THR A 5 1.00 -11.60 -7.31
C THR A 5 0.61 -10.25 -7.91
N THR A 6 0.26 -10.26 -9.19
CA THR A 6 -0.35 -9.14 -9.91
C THR A 6 -1.83 -9.45 -10.16
N MET A 7 -2.61 -8.46 -10.60
CA MET A 7 -4.03 -8.65 -10.95
C MET A 7 -4.25 -9.74 -12.02
N ASN A 8 -3.27 -9.93 -12.91
CA ASN A 8 -3.33 -10.90 -14.00
C ASN A 8 -2.60 -12.22 -13.68
N GLY A 9 -2.21 -12.43 -12.41
CA GLY A 9 -1.53 -13.63 -11.95
C GLY A 9 -0.10 -13.39 -11.47
N GLN A 10 0.64 -14.47 -11.27
CA GLN A 10 2.00 -14.40 -10.73
C GLN A 10 3.03 -14.01 -11.80
N VAL A 11 3.92 -13.10 -11.44
CA VAL A 11 5.07 -12.65 -12.24
C VAL A 11 6.34 -12.96 -11.46
N ARG A 12 7.41 -13.40 -12.12
CA ARG A 12 8.70 -13.64 -11.44
C ARG A 12 9.31 -12.29 -11.06
N GLY A 13 10.01 -12.21 -9.93
CA GLY A 13 10.62 -10.95 -9.49
C GLY A 13 11.56 -10.32 -10.53
N GLU A 14 12.28 -11.14 -11.30
CA GLU A 14 13.17 -10.68 -12.39
C GLU A 14 12.44 -10.16 -13.63
N ASP A 15 11.14 -10.42 -13.77
CA ASP A 15 10.32 -10.00 -14.91
C ASP A 15 9.50 -8.72 -14.62
N LEU A 16 9.63 -8.13 -13.42
CA LEU A 16 8.87 -6.93 -13.03
C LEU A 16 9.30 -5.68 -13.79
N GLY A 17 10.52 -5.64 -14.35
CA GLY A 17 11.05 -4.48 -15.06
C GLY A 17 11.18 -3.25 -14.16
N VAL A 18 10.89 -2.06 -14.71
CA VAL A 18 10.81 -0.82 -13.91
C VAL A 18 9.52 -0.82 -13.11
N VAL A 19 9.66 -0.75 -11.79
CA VAL A 19 8.54 -0.79 -10.83
C VAL A 19 8.31 0.60 -10.24
N ASP A 20 7.09 1.09 -10.38
CA ASP A 20 6.58 2.18 -9.56
C ASP A 20 5.87 1.60 -8.32
N TYR A 21 6.43 1.86 -7.14
CA TYR A 21 6.08 1.11 -5.93
C TYR A 21 4.92 1.71 -5.14
N HIS A 22 4.53 2.95 -5.42
CA HIS A 22 3.50 3.64 -4.65
C HIS A 22 2.72 4.64 -5.48
N GLU A 23 1.64 4.18 -6.09
CA GLU A 23 0.75 5.02 -6.87
C GLU A 23 -0.72 4.72 -6.54
N HIS A 24 -1.61 5.55 -7.09
CA HIS A 24 -3.04 5.34 -7.04
C HIS A 24 -3.59 5.37 -8.47
N LEU A 25 -4.31 4.32 -8.89
CA LEU A 25 -4.85 4.27 -10.24
C LEU A 25 -6.29 4.74 -10.29
N ALA A 26 -7.14 4.27 -9.39
CA ALA A 26 -8.50 4.77 -9.27
C ALA A 26 -9.12 4.36 -7.93
N PHE A 27 -9.85 5.27 -7.29
CA PHE A 27 -10.51 5.01 -6.01
C PHE A 27 -11.77 5.87 -5.82
N ASP A 28 -12.51 5.57 -4.76
CA ASP A 28 -13.68 6.32 -4.29
C ASP A 28 -13.37 6.95 -2.95
N ALA A 29 -12.77 8.14 -2.98
CA ALA A 29 -12.42 8.90 -1.79
C ALA A 29 -13.65 9.06 -0.86
N PRO A 30 -13.48 8.98 0.47
CA PRO A 30 -14.56 9.27 1.41
C PRO A 30 -15.16 10.65 1.16
N GLN A 31 -16.48 10.78 1.28
CA GLN A 31 -17.19 12.03 0.97
C GLN A 31 -16.65 13.24 1.74
N TRP A 32 -16.34 13.07 3.03
CA TRP A 32 -15.78 14.15 3.85
C TRP A 32 -14.40 14.62 3.34
N LEU A 33 -13.62 13.74 2.72
CA LEU A 33 -12.31 14.07 2.17
C LEU A 33 -12.46 14.89 0.90
N LEU A 34 -13.40 14.51 0.03
CA LEU A 34 -13.72 15.27 -1.18
C LEU A 34 -14.28 16.67 -0.87
N GLU A 35 -15.02 16.81 0.24
CA GLU A 35 -15.51 18.10 0.71
C GLU A 35 -14.38 18.99 1.25
N ALA A 36 -13.37 18.39 1.88
CA ALA A 36 -12.20 19.10 2.38
C ALA A 36 -11.22 19.47 1.26
N ASP A 37 -11.04 18.58 0.29
CA ASP A 37 -10.14 18.73 -0.85
C ASP A 37 -10.63 17.90 -2.04
N GLY A 38 -11.16 18.59 -3.06
CA GLY A 38 -11.71 17.98 -4.26
C GLY A 38 -10.68 17.30 -5.14
N ASP A 39 -9.38 17.60 -4.96
CA ASP A 39 -8.31 17.01 -5.78
C ASP A 39 -8.06 15.54 -5.44
N PHE A 40 -8.61 15.03 -4.33
CA PHE A 40 -8.66 13.59 -4.04
C PHE A 40 -9.60 12.82 -4.98
N GLN A 41 -10.31 13.49 -5.90
CA GLN A 41 -11.13 12.82 -6.89
C GLN A 41 -10.28 12.17 -8.00
N LEU A 42 -9.96 10.88 -7.82
CA LEU A 42 -9.30 10.05 -8.82
C LEU A 42 -10.18 8.87 -9.23
N ASN A 43 -11.29 9.17 -9.93
CA ASN A 43 -12.37 8.21 -10.19
C ASN A 43 -12.65 7.92 -11.67
N ASP A 44 -11.75 8.32 -12.58
CA ASP A 44 -11.88 8.19 -14.04
C ASP A 44 -10.83 7.19 -14.59
N PRO A 45 -11.19 5.89 -14.73
CA PRO A 45 -10.26 4.86 -15.18
C PRO A 45 -9.66 5.13 -16.57
N GLU A 46 -10.41 5.79 -17.45
CA GLU A 46 -9.96 6.13 -18.80
C GLU A 46 -8.81 7.16 -18.76
N LYS A 47 -8.90 8.18 -17.90
CA LYS A 47 -7.79 9.13 -17.68
C LYS A 47 -6.60 8.47 -17.01
N SER A 48 -6.82 7.66 -15.98
CA SER A 48 -5.74 6.92 -15.33
C SER A 48 -5.02 5.99 -16.30
N ALA A 49 -5.75 5.31 -17.18
CA ALA A 49 -5.17 4.50 -18.25
C ALA A 49 -4.38 5.34 -19.27
N ALA A 50 -4.82 6.56 -19.57
CA ALA A 50 -4.10 7.46 -20.46
C ALA A 50 -2.74 7.87 -19.88
N GLU A 51 -2.69 8.23 -18.60
CA GLU A 51 -1.44 8.51 -17.88
C GLU A 51 -0.57 7.27 -17.73
N LEU A 52 -1.14 6.12 -17.38
CA LEU A 52 -0.38 4.89 -17.28
C LEU A 52 0.31 4.52 -18.62
N LYS A 53 -0.34 4.81 -19.75
CA LYS A 53 0.28 4.67 -21.08
C LYS A 53 1.43 5.65 -21.32
N THR A 54 1.42 6.86 -20.75
CA THR A 54 2.57 7.78 -20.83
C THR A 54 3.77 7.20 -20.07
N TRP A 55 3.52 6.64 -18.89
CA TRP A 55 4.52 5.99 -18.04
C TRP A 55 5.12 4.73 -18.69
N ILE A 56 4.29 3.87 -19.29
CA ILE A 56 4.78 2.72 -20.07
C ILE A 56 5.69 3.16 -21.23
N ARG A 57 5.33 4.24 -21.95
CA ARG A 57 6.18 4.79 -23.02
C ARG A 57 7.52 5.32 -22.50
N ALA A 58 7.59 5.70 -21.23
CA ALA A 58 8.83 6.12 -20.56
C ALA A 58 9.67 4.92 -20.04
N GLY A 59 9.21 3.68 -20.22
CA GLY A 59 9.92 2.46 -19.83
C GLY A 59 9.37 1.77 -18.59
N GLY A 60 8.25 2.26 -18.03
CA GLY A 60 7.55 1.61 -16.94
C GLY A 60 7.06 0.20 -17.30
N ARG A 61 6.96 -0.69 -16.30
CA ARG A 61 6.47 -2.06 -16.51
C ARG A 61 5.51 -2.56 -15.43
N THR A 62 5.80 -2.31 -14.17
CA THR A 62 4.96 -2.70 -13.03
C THR A 62 4.58 -1.50 -12.16
N ILE A 63 3.31 -1.38 -11.79
CA ILE A 63 2.84 -0.36 -10.86
C ILE A 63 2.14 -1.01 -9.67
N ILE A 64 2.30 -0.43 -8.49
CA ILE A 64 1.61 -0.87 -7.28
C ILE A 64 0.53 0.15 -6.94
N ASP A 65 -0.74 -0.25 -7.04
CA ASP A 65 -1.85 0.54 -6.52
C ASP A 65 -1.91 0.39 -5.00
N MET A 66 -1.53 1.45 -4.30
CA MET A 66 -1.41 1.54 -2.85
C MET A 66 -2.68 2.10 -2.18
N THR A 67 -3.83 2.00 -2.86
CA THR A 67 -5.13 2.39 -2.30
C THR A 67 -5.62 1.36 -1.28
N ALA A 68 -5.71 1.79 -0.02
CA ALA A 68 -6.09 0.95 1.11
C ALA A 68 -7.61 0.85 1.29
N ILE A 69 -8.05 -0.11 2.12
CA ILE A 69 -9.47 -0.36 2.43
C ILE A 69 -10.15 0.90 3.00
N ASP A 70 -9.49 1.60 3.92
CA ASP A 70 -9.94 2.84 4.56
C ASP A 70 -9.84 4.07 3.66
N PHE A 71 -9.16 3.97 2.52
CA PHE A 71 -8.92 5.08 1.60
C PHE A 71 -9.71 4.97 0.29
N GLY A 72 -10.83 4.24 0.30
CA GLY A 72 -11.75 4.22 -0.82
C GLY A 72 -11.41 3.22 -1.92
N ARG A 73 -10.70 2.13 -1.60
CA ARG A 73 -10.39 1.06 -2.57
C ARG A 73 -11.61 0.69 -3.41
N ASN A 74 -11.45 0.75 -4.73
CA ASN A 74 -12.43 0.23 -5.69
C ASN A 74 -11.75 -0.67 -6.72
N ILE A 75 -11.76 -1.98 -6.46
CA ILE A 75 -11.03 -2.93 -7.30
C ILE A 75 -11.56 -3.00 -8.74
N ALA A 76 -12.86 -2.77 -8.94
CA ALA A 76 -13.47 -2.81 -10.27
C ALA A 76 -12.95 -1.68 -11.17
N LYS A 77 -12.72 -0.48 -10.60
CA LYS A 77 -12.10 0.62 -11.36
C LYS A 77 -10.64 0.33 -11.69
N VAL A 78 -9.88 -0.23 -10.76
CA VAL A 78 -8.49 -0.63 -11.04
C VAL A 78 -8.43 -1.74 -12.10
N GLN A 79 -9.37 -2.69 -12.08
CA GLN A 79 -9.51 -3.70 -13.15
C GLN A 79 -9.76 -3.05 -14.50
N ARG A 80 -10.64 -2.05 -14.55
CA ARG A 80 -10.91 -1.28 -15.76
C ARG A 80 -9.64 -0.60 -16.31
N VAL A 81 -8.79 -0.04 -15.43
CA VAL A 81 -7.48 0.49 -15.85
C VAL A 81 -6.59 -0.62 -16.44
N GLY A 82 -6.50 -1.78 -15.77
CA GLY A 82 -5.72 -2.92 -16.25
C GLY A 82 -6.19 -3.49 -17.59
N GLU A 83 -7.50 -3.50 -17.84
CA GLU A 83 -8.08 -3.88 -19.14
C GLU A 83 -7.71 -2.91 -20.26
N LEU A 84 -7.59 -1.63 -19.95
CA LEU A 84 -7.23 -0.56 -20.89
C LEU A 84 -5.73 -0.49 -21.20
N VAL A 85 -4.89 -1.10 -20.35
CA VAL A 85 -3.42 -1.12 -20.43
C VAL A 85 -2.87 -2.54 -20.14
N PRO A 86 -3.20 -3.56 -20.94
CA PRO A 86 -2.87 -4.96 -20.65
C PRO A 86 -1.36 -5.26 -20.61
N GLU A 87 -0.52 -4.36 -21.10
CA GLU A 87 0.94 -4.48 -21.09
C GLU A 87 1.58 -4.16 -19.73
N VAL A 88 0.85 -3.57 -18.78
CA VAL A 88 1.35 -3.25 -17.44
C VAL A 88 1.05 -4.38 -16.44
N HIS A 89 1.98 -4.62 -15.53
CA HIS A 89 1.71 -5.42 -14.34
C HIS A 89 1.17 -4.52 -13.23
N ILE A 90 -0.05 -4.78 -12.76
CA ILE A 90 -0.62 -4.04 -11.63
C ILE A 90 -0.60 -4.95 -10.41
N VAL A 91 0.06 -4.50 -9.35
CA VAL A 91 -0.02 -5.11 -8.01
C VAL A 91 -1.01 -4.27 -7.21
N VAL A 92 -1.96 -4.93 -6.54
CA VAL A 92 -2.90 -4.26 -5.63
C VAL A 92 -2.65 -4.70 -4.21
N ILE A 93 -3.09 -3.90 -3.25
CA ILE A 93 -2.88 -4.15 -1.83
C ILE A 93 -4.15 -4.58 -1.09
N THR A 94 -3.93 -5.12 0.10
CA THR A 94 -4.93 -5.17 1.18
C THR A 94 -4.42 -4.37 2.39
N GLY A 95 -5.19 -4.31 3.47
CA GLY A 95 -4.83 -3.59 4.68
C GLY A 95 -5.26 -2.12 4.67
N TYR A 96 -4.64 -1.34 5.58
CA TYR A 96 -5.13 -0.03 6.00
C TYR A 96 -4.03 1.04 5.87
N ASN A 97 -4.43 2.30 5.67
CA ASN A 97 -3.51 3.42 5.47
C ASN A 97 -3.05 4.03 6.80
N LYS A 98 -3.97 4.66 7.54
CA LYS A 98 -3.72 5.25 8.86
C LYS A 98 -5.04 5.47 9.60
N PRO A 99 -5.04 5.58 10.95
CA PRO A 99 -6.29 5.70 11.70
C PRO A 99 -7.21 6.86 11.27
N TYR A 100 -6.63 7.95 10.77
CA TYR A 100 -7.37 9.13 10.28
C TYR A 100 -8.42 8.82 9.20
N PHE A 101 -8.17 7.83 8.34
CA PHE A 101 -9.09 7.46 7.26
C PHE A 101 -10.08 6.36 7.66
N CYS A 102 -9.83 5.68 8.78
CA CYS A 102 -10.66 4.57 9.22
C CYS A 102 -12.00 5.05 9.80
N TYR A 103 -13.09 4.40 9.39
CA TYR A 103 -14.35 4.50 10.12
C TYR A 103 -14.21 3.88 11.53
N PRO A 104 -14.94 4.36 12.54
CA PRO A 104 -14.88 3.82 13.90
C PRO A 104 -15.07 2.29 13.98
N SER A 105 -15.91 1.74 13.10
CA SER A 105 -16.18 0.31 13.00
C SER A 105 -14.92 -0.55 12.78
N VAL A 106 -13.86 -0.01 12.18
CA VAL A 106 -12.58 -0.71 12.03
C VAL A 106 -11.99 -1.05 13.40
N PHE A 107 -12.05 -0.12 14.35
CA PHE A 107 -11.50 -0.30 15.70
C PHE A 107 -12.44 -1.05 16.65
N GLU A 108 -13.72 -1.15 16.30
CA GLU A 108 -14.71 -1.99 17.00
C GLU A 108 -14.68 -3.45 16.52
N THR A 109 -14.13 -3.69 15.32
CA THR A 109 -13.97 -5.04 14.76
C THR A 109 -12.77 -5.74 15.40
N SER A 110 -12.90 -7.04 15.66
CA SER A 110 -11.79 -7.80 16.25
C SER A 110 -10.60 -7.86 15.28
N GLU A 111 -9.36 -7.73 15.80
CA GLU A 111 -8.15 -7.85 14.97
C GLU A 111 -8.14 -9.17 14.18
N LYS A 112 -8.70 -10.25 14.74
CA LYS A 112 -8.81 -11.55 14.07
C LYS A 112 -9.64 -11.45 12.79
N ASP A 113 -10.76 -10.74 12.84
CA ASP A 113 -11.65 -10.61 11.68
C ASP A 113 -11.05 -9.68 10.61
N LEU A 114 -10.34 -8.62 11.03
CA LEU A 114 -9.58 -7.76 10.11
C LEU A 114 -8.48 -8.52 9.39
N VAL A 115 -7.70 -9.32 10.12
CA VAL A 115 -6.66 -10.20 9.55
C VAL A 115 -7.30 -11.19 8.58
N ALA A 116 -8.38 -11.87 8.99
CA ALA A 116 -9.06 -12.84 8.13
C ALA A 116 -9.57 -12.22 6.82
N ALA A 117 -10.09 -10.98 6.87
CA ALA A 117 -10.49 -10.25 5.67
C ALA A 117 -9.30 -9.95 4.74
N CYS A 118 -8.19 -9.46 5.28
CA CYS A 118 -6.99 -9.18 4.50
C CYS A 118 -6.35 -10.45 3.92
N VAL A 119 -6.31 -11.55 4.69
CA VAL A 119 -5.82 -12.85 4.21
C VAL A 119 -6.71 -13.38 3.08
N LYS A 120 -8.03 -13.16 3.15
CA LYS A 120 -8.96 -13.51 2.07
C LYS A 120 -8.66 -12.72 0.79
N ASP A 121 -8.37 -11.43 0.89
CA ASP A 121 -7.98 -10.60 -0.27
C ASP A 121 -6.73 -11.17 -0.98
N ILE A 122 -5.80 -11.75 -0.23
CA ILE A 122 -4.57 -12.35 -0.77
C ILE A 122 -4.80 -13.76 -1.32
N THR A 123 -5.60 -14.58 -0.64
CA THR A 123 -5.70 -16.02 -0.93
C THR A 123 -6.85 -16.37 -1.88
N VAL A 124 -7.94 -15.61 -1.82
CA VAL A 124 -9.18 -15.83 -2.58
C VAL A 124 -9.38 -14.74 -3.61
N GLY A 125 -9.45 -13.49 -3.17
CA GLY A 125 -9.65 -12.32 -4.02
C GLY A 125 -10.44 -11.20 -3.34
N ILE A 126 -10.34 -10.01 -3.90
CA ILE A 126 -10.84 -8.75 -3.36
C ILE A 126 -12.28 -8.50 -3.82
N ASP A 127 -13.15 -8.11 -2.89
CA ASP A 127 -14.52 -7.62 -3.16
C ASP A 127 -15.37 -8.55 -4.06
N GLY A 128 -15.19 -9.86 -3.92
CA GLY A 128 -15.91 -10.88 -4.71
C GLY A 128 -15.34 -11.12 -6.12
N THR A 129 -14.24 -10.46 -6.48
CA THR A 129 -13.50 -10.69 -7.72
C THR A 129 -12.45 -11.81 -7.54
N GLY A 130 -11.82 -12.22 -8.65
CA GLY A 130 -10.66 -13.11 -8.64
C GLY A 130 -9.31 -12.40 -8.45
N VAL A 131 -9.30 -11.07 -8.31
CA VAL A 131 -8.08 -10.28 -8.17
C VAL A 131 -7.54 -10.42 -6.75
N LYS A 132 -6.28 -10.81 -6.62
CA LYS A 132 -5.63 -11.05 -5.33
C LYS A 132 -4.64 -9.94 -4.99
N ALA A 133 -4.62 -9.54 -3.72
CA ALA A 133 -3.61 -8.62 -3.21
C ALA A 133 -2.22 -9.28 -3.19
N GLY A 134 -1.20 -8.50 -3.56
CA GLY A 134 0.20 -8.94 -3.54
C GLY A 134 1.01 -8.40 -2.35
N ILE A 135 0.44 -7.45 -1.60
CA ILE A 135 1.10 -6.67 -0.54
C ILE A 135 0.06 -6.32 0.52
N VAL A 136 0.49 -6.20 1.78
CA VAL A 136 -0.34 -5.63 2.86
C VAL A 136 0.16 -4.25 3.26
N LYS A 137 -0.76 -3.29 3.41
CA LYS A 137 -0.49 -1.94 3.90
C LYS A 137 -0.85 -1.80 5.38
N GLY A 138 -0.04 -1.02 6.08
CA GLY A 138 -0.31 -0.48 7.41
C GLY A 138 0.18 0.96 7.48
N GLY A 139 0.08 1.60 8.64
CA GLY A 139 0.70 2.91 8.81
C GLY A 139 0.25 3.64 10.06
N SER A 140 0.88 4.79 10.30
CA SER A 140 0.66 5.61 11.48
C SER A 140 0.38 7.07 11.14
N GLY A 141 -0.23 7.79 12.09
CA GLY A 141 -0.42 9.23 12.02
C GLY A 141 0.87 10.04 12.26
N TYR A 142 0.74 11.37 12.23
CA TYR A 142 1.85 12.31 12.40
C TYR A 142 2.41 12.26 13.82
N ASN A 143 3.69 11.90 13.98
CA ASN A 143 4.37 11.80 15.27
C ASN A 143 3.59 10.98 16.32
N THR A 144 2.93 9.90 15.89
CA THR A 144 2.15 9.06 16.79
C THR A 144 2.34 7.58 16.48
N MET A 145 2.31 6.78 17.55
CA MET A 145 2.26 5.32 17.53
C MET A 145 1.25 4.87 18.60
N ASN A 146 0.06 5.48 18.56
CA ASN A 146 -1.00 5.22 19.52
C ASN A 146 -1.61 3.82 19.31
N GLU A 147 -2.56 3.43 20.15
CA GLU A 147 -3.20 2.11 20.09
C GLU A 147 -3.83 1.79 18.72
N GLN A 148 -4.37 2.80 18.02
CA GLN A 148 -4.95 2.62 16.69
C GLN A 148 -3.86 2.43 15.63
N ASP A 149 -2.79 3.22 15.66
CA ASP A 149 -1.64 3.03 14.76
C ASP A 149 -1.04 1.62 14.94
N GLN A 150 -0.79 1.26 16.19
CA GLN A 150 -0.27 -0.04 16.58
C GLN A 150 -1.19 -1.18 16.16
N MET A 151 -2.51 -1.02 16.32
CA MET A 151 -3.49 -2.03 15.87
C MET A 151 -3.38 -2.27 14.36
N LEU A 152 -3.32 -1.23 13.53
CA LEU A 152 -3.18 -1.39 12.08
C LEU A 152 -1.86 -2.08 11.69
N LEU A 153 -0.76 -1.75 12.37
CA LEU A 153 0.53 -2.42 12.18
C LEU A 153 0.52 -3.88 12.65
N ARG A 154 -0.16 -4.21 13.76
CA ARG A 154 -0.35 -5.60 14.21
C ARG A 154 -1.15 -6.42 13.20
N VAL A 155 -2.19 -5.83 12.60
CA VAL A 155 -2.95 -6.49 11.52
C VAL A 155 -2.02 -6.76 10.34
N ALA A 156 -1.26 -5.76 9.87
CA ALA A 156 -0.32 -5.94 8.76
C ALA A 156 0.74 -7.03 9.07
N ALA A 157 1.30 -7.05 10.27
CA ALA A 157 2.25 -8.06 10.71
C ALA A 157 1.65 -9.48 10.69
N LYS A 158 0.43 -9.66 11.23
CA LYS A 158 -0.23 -10.98 11.24
C LYS A 158 -0.54 -11.46 9.81
N VAL A 159 -1.03 -10.57 8.94
CA VAL A 159 -1.28 -10.88 7.53
C VAL A 159 0.01 -11.29 6.82
N HIS A 160 1.11 -10.56 7.04
CA HIS A 160 2.43 -10.93 6.52
C HIS A 160 2.86 -12.33 6.97
N LEU A 161 2.74 -12.62 8.27
CA LEU A 161 3.16 -13.91 8.82
C LEU A 161 2.33 -15.09 8.31
N GLU A 162 1.03 -14.88 8.05
CA GLU A 162 0.14 -15.93 7.55
C GLU A 162 0.29 -16.18 6.04
N THR A 163 0.71 -15.17 5.25
CA THR A 163 0.66 -15.24 3.78
C THR A 163 2.00 -15.08 3.08
N GLY A 164 2.99 -14.50 3.76
CA GLY A 164 4.31 -14.21 3.23
C GLY A 164 4.41 -12.98 2.31
N VAL A 165 3.31 -12.24 2.07
CA VAL A 165 3.34 -11.01 1.26
C VAL A 165 4.12 -9.91 1.99
N PRO A 166 4.90 -9.05 1.30
CA PRO A 166 5.63 -7.97 1.97
C PRO A 166 4.69 -6.90 2.54
N ILE A 167 5.24 -6.06 3.42
CA ILE A 167 4.54 -4.92 4.02
C ILE A 167 5.08 -3.62 3.41
N ILE A 168 4.18 -2.76 2.95
CA ILE A 168 4.51 -1.36 2.68
C ILE A 168 3.71 -0.50 3.65
N THR A 169 4.34 0.38 4.40
CA THR A 169 3.64 1.22 5.37
C THR A 169 3.52 2.67 4.92
N HIS A 170 2.50 3.36 5.43
CA HIS A 170 2.37 4.81 5.40
C HIS A 170 3.07 5.43 6.62
N THR A 171 3.91 6.43 6.39
CA THR A 171 4.38 7.33 7.45
C THR A 171 3.82 8.73 7.20
N GLU A 172 3.15 9.31 8.19
CA GLU A 172 2.64 10.67 8.02
C GLU A 172 3.80 11.66 8.11
N GLY A 173 4.17 12.26 6.98
CA GLY A 173 5.27 13.22 6.89
C GLY A 173 6.64 12.62 7.17
N GLY A 174 6.86 11.32 6.93
CA GLY A 174 8.15 10.67 7.19
C GLY A 174 8.46 10.47 8.68
N THR A 175 7.44 10.54 9.54
CA THR A 175 7.59 10.41 11.00
C THR A 175 7.33 8.98 11.47
N MET A 176 7.92 8.61 12.61
CA MET A 176 7.78 7.31 13.26
C MET A 176 8.28 6.10 12.45
N GLY A 177 9.08 6.34 11.40
CA GLY A 177 9.50 5.30 10.47
C GLY A 177 10.34 4.21 11.15
N PHE A 178 11.32 4.61 11.96
CA PHE A 178 12.12 3.66 12.72
C PHE A 178 11.28 2.88 13.76
N GLU A 179 10.38 3.56 14.46
CA GLU A 179 9.48 2.93 15.43
C GLU A 179 8.51 1.94 14.76
N GLN A 180 8.03 2.21 13.55
CA GLN A 180 7.23 1.23 12.79
C GLN A 180 8.03 -0.04 12.50
N VAL A 181 9.31 0.08 12.14
CA VAL A 181 10.19 -1.07 11.89
C VAL A 181 10.40 -1.86 13.18
N GLU A 182 10.78 -1.22 14.28
CA GLU A 182 10.96 -1.90 15.58
C GLU A 182 9.66 -2.57 16.04
N TYR A 183 8.53 -1.91 15.84
CA TYR A 183 7.23 -2.46 16.21
C TYR A 183 6.88 -3.70 15.41
N LEU A 184 6.99 -3.66 14.08
CA LEU A 184 6.74 -4.81 13.22
C LEU A 184 7.74 -5.95 13.49
N GLU A 185 9.01 -5.63 13.76
CA GLU A 185 10.04 -6.60 14.13
C GLU A 185 9.73 -7.30 15.45
N SER A 186 9.26 -6.56 16.46
CA SER A 186 8.81 -7.15 17.73
C SER A 186 7.62 -8.11 17.57
N HIS A 187 6.89 -8.02 16.45
CA HIS A 187 5.81 -8.93 16.07
C HIS A 187 6.27 -10.05 15.13
N GLY A 188 7.57 -10.16 14.85
CA GLY A 188 8.16 -11.26 14.07
C GLY A 188 8.33 -10.97 12.58
N VAL A 189 8.05 -9.75 12.12
CA VAL A 189 8.29 -9.36 10.72
C VAL A 189 9.77 -9.03 10.55
N LYS A 190 10.45 -9.69 9.61
CA LYS A 190 11.85 -9.34 9.32
C LYS A 190 11.91 -7.95 8.65
N PRO A 191 12.85 -7.06 9.04
CA PRO A 191 12.97 -5.73 8.44
C PRO A 191 13.08 -5.73 6.91
N GLU A 192 13.77 -6.72 6.32
CA GLU A 192 13.88 -6.95 4.87
C GLU A 192 12.55 -7.18 4.13
N ARG A 193 11.44 -7.27 4.87
CA ARG A 193 10.06 -7.41 4.35
C ARG A 193 9.23 -6.14 4.49
N ILE A 194 9.82 -5.03 4.93
CA ILE A 194 9.15 -3.77 5.23
C ILE A 194 9.69 -2.67 4.32
N CYS A 195 8.80 -1.91 3.69
CA CYS A 195 9.12 -0.65 3.01
C CYS A 195 8.29 0.49 3.61
N LEU A 196 8.92 1.60 3.98
CA LEU A 196 8.27 2.77 4.56
C LEU A 196 8.00 3.82 3.47
N SER A 197 6.76 4.24 3.26
CA SER A 197 6.43 5.30 2.30
C SER A 197 6.65 6.70 2.88
N HIS A 198 6.72 7.70 2.00
CA HIS A 198 6.80 9.13 2.33
C HIS A 198 8.05 9.54 3.10
N MET A 199 9.11 8.74 3.08
CA MET A 199 10.35 9.05 3.80
C MET A 199 11.03 10.31 3.25
N ASP A 200 10.79 10.64 1.99
CA ASP A 200 11.25 11.90 1.37
C ASP A 200 10.62 13.16 1.98
N ARG A 201 9.51 13.03 2.73
CA ARG A 201 8.89 14.15 3.46
C ARG A 201 9.60 14.50 4.78
N ASN A 202 10.50 13.63 5.25
CA ASN A 202 11.37 13.89 6.39
C ASN A 202 12.84 13.76 5.95
N PRO A 203 13.47 14.83 5.44
CA PRO A 203 14.83 14.78 4.91
C PRO A 203 15.91 14.71 6.00
N ASP A 204 15.72 13.87 7.02
CA ASP A 204 16.69 13.59 8.07
C ASP A 204 17.56 12.38 7.68
N TYR A 205 18.82 12.69 7.34
CA TYR A 205 19.82 11.69 6.99
C TYR A 205 20.03 10.64 8.09
N TRP A 206 20.02 11.02 9.37
CA TRP A 206 20.31 10.11 10.47
C TRP A 206 19.17 9.12 10.70
N GLU A 207 17.92 9.59 10.55
CA GLU A 207 16.73 8.75 10.59
C GLU A 207 16.77 7.71 9.45
N HIS A 208 16.99 8.17 8.22
CA HIS A 208 17.10 7.30 7.04
C HIS A 208 18.24 6.28 7.18
N ARG A 209 19.39 6.72 7.69
CA ARG A 209 20.52 5.83 7.94
C ARG A 209 20.19 4.77 8.98
N ARG A 210 19.53 5.14 10.08
CA ARG A 210 19.18 4.18 11.15
C ARG A 210 18.15 3.16 10.66
N ILE A 211 17.16 3.57 9.88
CA ILE A 211 16.17 2.67 9.27
C ILE A 211 16.86 1.68 8.32
N THR A 212 17.68 2.16 7.39
CA THR A 212 18.34 1.28 6.41
C THR A 212 19.32 0.30 7.05
N GLN A 213 19.90 0.62 8.22
CA GLN A 213 20.72 -0.31 9.00
C GLN A 213 19.95 -1.52 9.55
N THR A 214 18.61 -1.43 9.67
CA THR A 214 17.78 -2.58 10.06
C THR A 214 17.60 -3.58 8.92
N GLY A 215 17.75 -3.14 7.67
CA GLY A 215 17.39 -3.89 6.47
C GLY A 215 16.04 -3.52 5.86
N ALA A 216 15.27 -2.64 6.50
CA ALA A 216 14.05 -2.08 5.91
C ALA A 216 14.34 -1.12 4.75
N TYR A 217 13.37 -1.00 3.85
CA TYR A 217 13.45 -0.14 2.67
C TYR A 217 12.85 1.24 2.94
N LEU A 218 13.48 2.27 2.40
CA LEU A 218 12.96 3.63 2.34
C LEU A 218 12.27 3.83 0.99
N GLY A 219 11.00 4.20 1.03
CA GLY A 219 10.23 4.62 -0.11
C GLY A 219 10.21 6.14 -0.23
N TYR A 220 10.61 6.64 -1.40
CA TYR A 220 10.46 8.04 -1.80
C TYR A 220 9.45 8.14 -2.95
N ASP A 221 8.31 8.79 -2.70
CA ASP A 221 7.14 8.79 -3.61
C ASP A 221 6.47 10.16 -3.76
N CYS A 222 6.97 11.21 -3.10
CA CYS A 222 6.42 12.55 -3.25
C CYS A 222 7.16 13.49 -4.22
N PRO A 223 8.11 13.09 -5.11
CA PRO A 223 8.61 13.99 -6.15
C PRO A 223 7.47 14.63 -6.97
N GLY A 224 7.46 15.96 -7.05
CA GLY A 224 6.44 16.72 -7.78
C GLY A 224 5.25 17.18 -6.95
N LYS A 225 5.10 16.72 -5.70
CA LYS A 225 4.15 17.34 -4.76
C LYS A 225 4.67 18.72 -4.33
N THR A 226 3.82 19.74 -4.45
CA THR A 226 4.11 21.15 -4.11
C THR A 226 3.44 21.56 -2.81
#